data_AF-A0A9P7NJP9-F1
#
_entry.id   AF-A0A9P7NJP9-F1
#
_cell.length_a   1.000
_cell.length_b   1.000
_cell.length_c   1.000
_cell.angle_alpha   90.00
_cell.angle_beta   90.00
_cell.angle_gamma   90.00
#
_symmetry.space_group_name_H-M   'P 1'
#
loop_
_entity.id
_entity.type
_entity.pdbx_description
1 polymer ?
#
loop_
_entity_poly.entity_id
_entity_poly.type
_entity_poly.pdbx_seq_one_letter_code
_entity_poly.pdbx_strand_id
1 'polypeptide(L)'
;MSFFRITLHRSAIGLPLRTRGVLAALGLRKRTQTVFKPVNPLFAGMIMKVKELVRVEEVERSLTKDEVKRERKPDEGYYVERPVRRE
;
A
#
# COMPACT_ATOMS: atom_id res chain seq x y z
N MET A 1 -10.86 -10.39 -11.33
CA MET A 1 -9.74 -11.07 -10.65
C MET A 1 -9.39 -10.21 -9.45
N SER A 2 -9.50 -10.75 -8.23
CA SER A 2 -9.33 -9.94 -7.00
C SER A 2 -7.85 -9.77 -6.62
N PHE A 3 -7.59 -8.79 -5.76
CA PHE A 3 -6.28 -8.43 -5.26
C PHE A 3 -6.28 -8.36 -3.73
N PHE A 4 -5.16 -8.73 -3.11
CA PHE A 4 -4.87 -8.40 -1.73
C PHE A 4 -4.34 -6.96 -1.64
N ARG A 5 -5.06 -6.09 -0.94
CA ARG A 5 -4.57 -4.80 -0.46
C ARG A 5 -3.86 -5.03 0.86
N ILE A 6 -2.53 -5.05 0.82
CA ILE A 6 -1.69 -5.39 1.96
C ILE A 6 -1.07 -4.10 2.50
N THR A 7 -1.33 -3.79 3.77
CA THR A 7 -0.77 -2.60 4.43
C THR A 7 0.12 -3.01 5.60
N LEU A 8 1.37 -2.53 5.62
CA LEU A 8 2.29 -2.80 6.74
C LEU A 8 1.86 -1.99 7.97
N HIS A 9 1.25 -2.64 8.94
CA HIS A 9 0.72 -2.00 10.14
C HIS A 9 1.77 -1.89 11.26
N ARG A 10 2.58 -2.95 11.47
CA ARG A 10 3.67 -2.96 12.45
C ARG A 10 5.06 -3.02 11.78
N SER A 11 6.05 -2.47 12.47
CA SER A 11 7.45 -2.51 12.02
C SER A 11 8.06 -3.91 12.21
N ALA A 12 9.03 -4.27 11.38
CA ALA A 12 9.86 -5.47 11.54
C ALA A 12 11.19 -5.21 12.29
N ILE A 13 11.28 -4.10 13.02
CA ILE A 13 12.38 -3.83 13.94
C ILE A 13 12.44 -4.95 15.00
N GLY A 14 13.65 -5.42 15.32
CA GLY A 14 13.84 -6.54 16.25
C GLY A 14 13.41 -7.93 15.74
N LEU A 15 12.85 -8.04 14.53
CA LEU A 15 12.47 -9.34 13.97
C LEU A 15 13.59 -9.98 13.13
N PRO A 16 13.59 -11.32 12.99
CA PRO A 16 14.57 -12.05 12.20
C PRO A 16 14.66 -11.57 10.74
N LEU A 17 15.84 -11.74 10.14
CA LEU A 17 16.11 -11.36 8.75
C LEU A 17 15.12 -12.02 7.77
N ARG A 18 14.70 -13.25 8.05
CA ARG A 18 13.71 -13.98 7.23
C ARG A 18 12.38 -13.23 7.12
N THR A 19 11.88 -12.67 8.23
CA THR A 19 10.63 -11.89 8.26
C THR A 19 10.79 -10.60 7.45
N ARG A 20 11.94 -9.92 7.59
CA ARG A 20 12.27 -8.74 6.78
C ARG A 20 12.35 -9.06 5.29
N GLY A 21 12.91 -10.22 4.94
CA GLY A 21 12.97 -10.71 3.56
C GLY A 21 11.60 -10.94 2.94
N VAL A 22 10.65 -11.52 3.70
CA VAL A 22 9.26 -11.70 3.22
C VAL A 22 8.58 -10.35 2.97
N LEU A 23 8.73 -9.38 3.87
CA LEU A 23 8.18 -8.03 3.67
C LEU A 23 8.79 -7.33 2.45
N ALA A 24 10.11 -7.46 2.25
CA ALA A 24 10.80 -6.92 1.09
C ALA A 24 10.30 -7.55 -0.22
N ALA A 25 10.08 -8.87 -0.25
CA ALA A 25 9.53 -9.59 -1.40
C ALA A 25 8.08 -9.18 -1.73
N LEU A 26 7.26 -8.89 -0.71
CA LEU A 26 5.93 -8.31 -0.89
C LEU A 26 6.00 -6.86 -1.41
N GLY A 27 7.13 -6.16 -1.23
CA GLY A 27 7.33 -4.77 -1.62
C GLY A 27 7.06 -3.75 -0.50
N LEU A 28 6.93 -4.22 0.74
CA LEU A 28 6.67 -3.41 1.94
C LEU A 28 7.99 -2.96 2.56
N ARG A 29 8.36 -1.69 2.35
CA ARG A 29 9.62 -1.10 2.85
C ARG A 29 9.43 -0.19 4.07
N LYS A 30 8.32 0.56 4.12
CA LYS A 30 8.02 1.50 5.21
C LYS A 30 6.69 1.16 5.88
N ARG A 31 6.54 1.52 7.16
CA ARG A 31 5.26 1.39 7.88
C ARG A 31 4.19 2.21 7.17
N THR A 32 2.93 1.77 7.27
CA THR A 32 1.73 2.32 6.60
C THR A 32 1.76 2.35 5.07
N GLN A 33 2.77 1.73 4.47
CA GLN A 33 2.79 1.49 3.03
C GLN A 33 1.77 0.41 2.66
N THR A 34 1.04 0.66 1.59
CA THR A 34 0.08 -0.28 1.00
C THR A 34 0.61 -0.78 -0.34
N VAL A 35 0.49 -2.07 -0.61
CA VAL A 35 0.80 -2.71 -1.89
C VAL A 35 -0.35 -3.60 -2.32
N PHE A 36 -0.51 -3.78 -3.63
CA PHE A 36 -1.53 -4.66 -4.21
C PHE A 36 -0.87 -5.86 -4.85
N LYS A 37 -1.35 -7.07 -4.54
CA LYS A 37 -0.89 -8.33 -5.14
C LYS A 37 -2.09 -9.14 -5.61
N PRO A 38 -2.02 -9.84 -6.75
CA PRO A 38 -3.13 -10.68 -7.20
C PRO A 38 -3.41 -11.77 -6.17
N VAL A 39 -4.68 -12.15 -6.01
CA VAL A 39 -5.04 -13.26 -5.13
C VAL A 39 -4.53 -14.57 -5.74
N ASN A 40 -3.50 -15.13 -5.12
CA ASN A 40 -2.96 -16.45 -5.45
C ASN A 40 -2.33 -17.11 -4.20
N PRO A 41 -2.13 -18.45 -4.21
CA PRO A 41 -1.60 -19.18 -3.07
C PRO A 41 -0.19 -18.74 -2.64
N LEU A 42 0.64 -18.31 -3.60
CA LEU A 42 2.01 -17.83 -3.33
C LEU A 42 1.99 -16.59 -2.42
N PHE A 43 1.21 -15.56 -2.79
CA PHE A 43 1.08 -14.34 -2.00
C PHE A 43 0.35 -14.60 -0.69
N ALA A 44 -0.68 -15.45 -0.68
CA ALA A 44 -1.34 -15.86 0.56
C ALA A 44 -0.35 -16.51 1.56
N GLY A 45 0.52 -17.42 1.09
CA GLY A 45 1.55 -18.04 1.93
C GLY A 45 2.59 -17.03 2.46
N MET A 46 2.97 -16.03 1.65
CA MET A 46 3.84 -14.94 2.11
C MET A 46 3.16 -14.09 3.18
N ILE A 47 1.90 -13.70 2.98
CA ILE A 47 1.09 -12.94 3.94
C ILE A 47 1.00 -13.70 5.27
N MET A 48 0.72 -15.01 5.24
CA MET A 48 0.58 -15.83 6.45
C MET A 48 1.84 -15.88 7.31
N LYS A 49 3.03 -15.74 6.72
CA LYS A 49 4.31 -15.65 7.44
C LYS A 49 4.51 -14.33 8.17
N VAL A 50 3.75 -13.29 7.81
CA VAL A 50 3.87 -11.93 8.37
C VAL A 50 2.51 -11.36 8.82
N LYS A 51 1.53 -12.23 9.06
CA LYS A 51 0.12 -11.88 9.36
C LYS A 51 -0.02 -10.96 10.59
N GLU A 52 0.93 -11.03 11.51
CA GLU A 52 0.98 -10.20 12.70
C GLU A 52 1.40 -8.76 12.39
N LEU A 53 2.06 -8.52 11.26
CA LEU A 53 2.61 -7.22 10.88
C LEU A 53 1.73 -6.46 9.88
N VAL A 54 0.89 -7.17 9.13
CA VAL A 54 0.14 -6.61 8.01
C VAL A 54 -1.37 -6.60 8.30
N ARG A 55 -2.07 -5.64 7.68
CA ARG A 55 -3.52 -5.71 7.48
C ARG A 55 -3.78 -6.07 6.03
N VAL A 56 -4.75 -6.94 5.79
CA VAL A 56 -5.10 -7.41 4.44
C VAL A 56 -6.59 -7.24 4.23
N GLU A 57 -6.92 -6.64 3.08
CA GLU A 57 -8.28 -6.52 2.57
C GLU A 57 -8.30 -7.13 1.16
N GLU A 58 -9.37 -7.84 0.81
CA GLU A 58 -9.61 -8.26 -0.57
C GLU A 58 -10.32 -7.13 -1.33
N VAL A 59 -9.81 -6.79 -2.51
CA VAL A 59 -10.36 -5.73 -3.36
C VAL A 59 -10.49 -6.21 -4.80
N GLU A 60 -11.48 -5.67 -5.53
CA GLU A 60 -11.73 -6.07 -6.91
C GLU A 60 -10.65 -5.60 -7.89
N ARG A 61 -10.02 -4.45 -7.60
CA ARG A 61 -9.01 -3.83 -8.45
C ARG A 61 -7.76 -3.43 -7.68
N SER A 62 -6.60 -3.51 -8.32
CA SER A 62 -5.38 -2.88 -7.82
C SER A 62 -5.40 -1.38 -8.15
N LEU A 63 -4.90 -0.57 -7.23
CA LEU A 63 -4.69 0.86 -7.45
C LEU A 63 -3.23 1.15 -7.75
N THR A 64 -2.99 2.05 -8.69
CA THR A 64 -1.68 2.65 -8.95
C THR A 64 -1.27 3.56 -7.79
N LYS A 65 0.03 3.86 -7.69
CA LYS A 65 0.56 4.74 -6.64
C LYS A 65 -0.09 6.13 -6.67
N ASP A 66 -0.37 6.66 -7.87
CA ASP A 66 -0.97 7.97 -8.04
C ASP A 66 -2.46 7.98 -7.69
N GLU A 67 -3.18 6.89 -7.95
CA GLU A 67 -4.56 6.72 -7.48
C GLU A 67 -4.63 6.65 -5.96
N VAL A 68 -3.78 5.86 -5.31
CA VAL A 68 -3.70 5.81 -3.84
C VAL A 68 -3.34 7.18 -3.26
N LYS A 69 -2.47 7.95 -3.92
CA LYS A 69 -2.12 9.30 -3.49
C LYS A 69 -3.30 10.26 -3.65
N ARG A 70 -4.04 10.17 -4.76
CA ARG A 70 -5.24 10.99 -5.01
C ARG A 70 -6.36 10.67 -4.02
N GLU A 71 -6.58 9.39 -3.69
CA GLU A 71 -7.56 8.95 -2.68
C GLU A 71 -7.31 9.59 -1.31
N ARG A 72 -6.05 9.88 -0.99
CA ARG A 72 -5.64 10.54 0.27
C ARG A 72 -5.62 12.06 0.19
N LYS A 73 -5.76 12.65 -1.00
CA LYS A 73 -5.72 14.10 -1.18
C LYS A 73 -7.09 14.65 -0.75
N PRO A 74 -7.15 15.57 0.23
CA PRO A 74 -8.40 16.24 0.57
C PRO A 74 -8.84 17.17 -0.56
N ASP A 75 -10.09 17.58 -0.52
CA ASP A 75 -10.61 18.63 -1.40
C ASP A 75 -9.82 19.93 -1.18
N GLU A 76 -9.57 20.66 -2.27
CA GLU A 76 -8.68 21.83 -2.23
C GLU A 76 -9.25 22.97 -1.37
N GLY A 77 -10.58 23.06 -1.26
CA GLY A 77 -11.25 24.06 -0.42
C GLY A 77 -11.24 25.49 -0.98
N TYR A 78 -10.64 25.69 -2.16
CA TYR A 78 -10.66 26.95 -2.91
C TYR A 78 -10.71 26.66 -4.41
N TYR A 79 -11.07 27.66 -5.21
CA TYR A 79 -10.95 27.63 -6.65
C TYR A 79 -10.32 28.94 -7.14
N VAL A 80 -9.52 28.88 -8.19
CA VAL A 80 -8.88 30.06 -8.78
C VAL A 80 -9.84 30.65 -9.83
N GLU A 81 -10.48 31.76 -9.52
CA GLU A 81 -11.45 32.41 -10.42
C GLU A 81 -10.81 32.88 -11.72
N ARG A 82 -9.64 33.52 -11.64
CA ARG A 82 -8.91 34.00 -12.81
C ARG A 82 -7.41 34.04 -12.53
N PRO A 83 -6.57 33.29 -13.28
CA PRO A 83 -5.13 33.44 -13.17
C PRO A 83 -4.68 34.79 -13.76
N VAL A 84 -3.70 35.43 -13.12
CA VAL A 84 -3.08 36.66 -13.64
C VAL A 84 -2.23 36.32 -14.86
N ARG A 85 -2.35 37.08 -15.97
CA ARG A 85 -1.43 36.97 -17.11
C ARG A 85 -0.03 37.37 -16.64
N ARG A 86 0.92 36.43 -16.71
CA ARG A 86 2.33 36.76 -16.61
C ARG A 86 2.81 37.15 -18.00
N GLU A 87 3.28 38.39 -18.14
CA GLU A 87 4.04 38.88 -19.31
C GLU A 87 5.47 38.31 -19.30
#